data_AF-A0A7C9NQR5-F1
#
_entry.id   AF-A0A7C9NQR5-F1
#
_cell.length_a   1.000
_cell.length_b   1.000
_cell.length_c   1.000
_cell.angle_alpha   90.00
_cell.angle_beta   90.00
_cell.angle_gamma   90.00
#
_symmetry.space_group_name_H-M   'P 1'
#
loop_
_entity.id
_entity.type
_entity.pdbx_description
1 polymer ?
#
loop_
_entity_poly.entity_id
_entity_poly.type
_entity_poly.pdbx_seq_one_letter_code
_entity_poly.pdbx_strand_id
1 'polypeptide(L)' 'MQLRDYLKQQDEAQLEQFAERVGTSTKYLRAHVISGSRGASLKFMRALARGSEGSVSLSEVLQHYGVSKEELEAA' A
#
# COMPACT_ATOMS: atom_id res chain seq x y z
N MET A 1 3.41 7.11 8.31
CA MET A 1 3.21 5.75 8.83
C MET A 1 3.52 4.73 7.74
N GLN A 2 4.19 3.60 8.04
CA GLN A 2 4.44 2.60 7.00
C GLN A 2 3.13 1.90 6.58
N LEU A 3 2.97 1.63 5.29
CA LEU A 3 1.79 0.97 4.73
C LEU A 3 1.48 -0.36 5.44
N ARG A 4 2.52 -1.11 5.82
CA ARG A 4 2.38 -2.36 6.57
C ARG A 4 1.70 -2.15 7.92
N ASP A 5 2.09 -1.11 8.65
CA ASP A 5 1.55 -0.85 9.98
C ASP A 5 0.11 -0.33 9.89
N TYR A 6 -0.20 0.49 8.87
CA TYR A 6 -1.57 0.87 8.55
C TYR A 6 -2.47 -0.35 8.37
N LEU A 7 -2.06 -1.29 7.52
CA LEU A 7 -2.84 -2.51 7.24
C LEU A 7 -2.95 -3.44 8.45
N LYS A 8 -1.98 -3.43 9.35
CA LYS A 8 -2.02 -4.22 10.59
C LYS A 8 -2.93 -3.62 11.67
N GLN A 9 -3.18 -2.32 11.62
CA GLN A 9 -4.08 -1.63 12.54
C GLN A 9 -5.55 -1.72 12.12
N GLN A 10 -5.81 -2.05 10.84
CA GLN A 10 -7.17 -2.24 10.34
C GLN A 10 -7.75 -3.58 10.83
N ASP A 11 -9.03 -3.58 11.19
CA ASP A 11 -9.80 -4.80 11.40
C ASP A 11 -10.20 -5.46 10.06
N GLU A 12 -10.84 -6.63 10.13
CA GLU A 12 -11.16 -7.41 8.93
C GLU A 12 -12.14 -6.68 8.00
N ALA A 13 -13.12 -5.97 8.57
CA ALA A 13 -14.07 -5.17 7.81
C ALA A 13 -13.41 -3.97 7.13
N GLN A 14 -12.52 -3.25 7.82
CA GLN A 14 -11.78 -2.13 7.24
C GLN A 14 -10.82 -2.60 6.15
N LEU A 15 -10.15 -3.74 6.33
CA LEU A 15 -9.29 -4.35 5.32
C LEU A 15 -10.08 -4.72 4.06
N GLU A 16 -11.30 -5.23 4.21
CA GLU A 16 -12.17 -5.60 3.09
C GLU A 16 -12.62 -4.37 2.29
N GLN A 17 -13.10 -3.33 2.99
CA GLN A 17 -13.45 -2.06 2.35
C GLN A 17 -12.24 -1.39 1.69
N PHE A 18 -11.07 -1.48 2.31
CA PHE A 18 -9.84 -0.96 1.72
C PHE A 18 -9.45 -1.76 0.47
N ALA A 19 -9.52 -3.10 0.53
CA ALA A 19 -9.24 -3.94 -0.62
C ALA A 19 -10.16 -3.62 -1.80
N GLU A 20 -11.46 -3.47 -1.56
CA GLU A 20 -12.44 -3.13 -2.58
C GLU A 20 -12.14 -1.76 -3.22
N ARG A 21 -11.85 -0.74 -2.40
CA ARG A 21 -11.48 0.62 -2.87
C ARG A 21 -10.24 0.62 -3.77
N VAL A 22 -9.27 -0.22 -3.45
CA VAL A 22 -8.00 -0.32 -4.19
C VAL A 22 -8.14 -1.27 -5.40
N GLY A 23 -9.27 -1.99 -5.52
CA GLY A 23 -9.53 -2.95 -6.59
C GLY A 23 -8.76 -4.25 -6.41
N THR A 24 -8.63 -4.74 -5.17
CA THR A 24 -7.90 -5.96 -4.81
C THR A 24 -8.68 -6.79 -3.78
N SER A 25 -8.04 -7.81 -3.21
CA SER A 25 -8.61 -8.65 -2.14
C SER A 25 -7.82 -8.53 -0.84
N THR A 26 -8.48 -8.75 0.30
CA THR A 26 -7.85 -8.82 1.62
C THR A 26 -6.72 -9.84 1.66
N LYS A 27 -6.91 -10.99 0.99
CA LYS A 27 -5.89 -12.03 0.83
C LYS A 27 -4.67 -11.51 0.10
N TYR A 28 -4.84 -10.75 -0.99
CA TYR A 28 -3.73 -10.15 -1.72
C TYR A 28 -2.99 -9.12 -0.87
N LEU A 29 -3.70 -8.26 -0.13
CA LEU A 29 -3.08 -7.30 0.78
C LEU A 29 -2.23 -7.99 1.86
N ARG A 30 -2.78 -9.02 2.52
CA ARG A 30 -2.05 -9.79 3.53
C ARG A 30 -0.86 -10.56 2.92
N ALA A 31 -1.04 -11.17 1.75
CA ALA A 31 -0.03 -12.03 1.14
C ALA A 31 1.06 -11.27 0.38
N HIS A 32 0.78 -10.09 -0.18
CA HIS A 32 1.73 -9.34 -1.02
C HIS A 32 2.14 -8.01 -0.40
N VAL A 33 1.21 -7.29 0.22
CA VAL A 33 1.53 -5.98 0.81
C VAL A 33 2.17 -6.18 2.18
N ILE A 34 1.55 -6.94 3.09
CA ILE A 34 2.10 -7.13 4.44
C ILE A 34 3.42 -7.92 4.44
N SER A 35 3.53 -8.93 3.55
CA SER A 35 4.72 -9.78 3.45
C SER A 35 5.92 -9.12 2.74
N GLY A 36 5.71 -7.96 2.08
CA GLY A 36 6.77 -7.24 1.37
C GLY A 36 7.11 -7.83 -0.01
N SER A 37 6.10 -8.28 -0.77
CA SER A 37 6.30 -8.79 -2.13
C SER A 37 6.79 -7.67 -3.06
N ARG A 38 7.94 -7.91 -3.72
CA ARG A 38 8.52 -7.01 -4.71
C ARG A 38 7.74 -7.14 -6.02
N GLY A 39 7.09 -6.06 -6.48
CA GLY A 39 6.49 -6.01 -7.82
C GLY A 39 5.04 -5.54 -7.91
N ALA A 40 4.64 -4.52 -7.15
CA ALA A 40 3.38 -3.82 -7.45
C ALA A 40 3.57 -2.83 -8.60
N SER A 41 2.54 -2.61 -9.41
CA SER A 41 2.54 -1.55 -10.43
C SER A 41 2.38 -0.17 -9.78
N LEU A 42 2.98 0.88 -10.35
CA LEU A 42 2.78 2.28 -9.93
C LEU A 42 1.30 2.68 -9.85
N LYS A 43 0.45 2.14 -10.74
CA LYS A 43 -1.00 2.37 -10.69
C LYS A 43 -1.62 1.81 -9.40
N PHE A 44 -1.18 0.63 -8.99
CA PHE A 44 -1.61 -0.01 -7.75
C PHE A 44 -1.08 0.72 -6.53
N MET A 45 0.17 1.17 -6.56
CA MET A 45 0.76 1.97 -5.47
C MET A 45 0.02 3.29 -5.25
N ARG A 46 -0.36 3.98 -6.33
CA ARG A 46 -1.21 5.18 -6.25
C ARG A 46 -2.59 4.86 -5.70
N ALA A 47 -3.19 3.74 -6.09
CA ALA A 47 -4.46 3.29 -5.56
C ALA A 47 -4.37 3.00 -4.05
N LEU A 48 -3.28 2.39 -3.57
CA LEU A 48 -3.04 2.16 -2.14
C LEU A 48 -2.97 3.46 -1.35
N ALA A 49 -2.18 4.43 -1.84
CA ALA A 49 -2.06 5.74 -1.20
C ALA A 49 -3.42 6.47 -1.18
N ARG A 50 -4.15 6.48 -2.30
CA ARG A 50 -5.46 7.11 -2.40
C ARG A 50 -6.51 6.41 -1.55
N GLY A 51 -6.52 5.08 -1.53
CA GLY A 51 -7.43 4.26 -0.72
C GLY A 51 -7.21 4.40 0.78
N SER A 52 -6.04 4.91 1.19
CA SER A 52 -5.74 5.20 2.61
C SER A 52 -6.25 6.56 3.08
N GLU A 53 -6.87 7.34 2.18
CA GLU A 53 -7.49 8.63 2.47
C GLU A 53 -6.55 9.63 3.18
N GLY A 54 -5.26 9.58 2.85
CA GLY A 54 -4.24 10.45 3.45
C GLY A 54 -3.52 9.87 4.67
N SER A 55 -3.91 8.66 5.12
CA SER A 55 -3.21 7.95 6.21
C SER A 55 -1.83 7.43 5.79
N VAL A 56 -1.66 7.12 4.51
CA VAL A 56 -0.39 6.66 3.92
C VAL A 56 -0.12 7.44 2.63
N SER A 57 1.03 8.10 2.58
CA SER A 57 1.44 8.86 1.40
C SER A 57 2.00 7.94 0.30
N LEU A 58 1.95 8.39 -0.96
CA LEU A 58 2.51 7.63 -2.08
C LEU A 58 4.00 7.31 -1.90
N SER A 59 4.76 8.24 -1.34
CA SER A 59 6.18 8.05 -0.99
C SER A 59 6.38 6.91 0.02
N GLU A 60 5.47 6.75 0.98
CA GLU A 60 5.51 5.67 1.98
C GLU A 60 5.14 4.32 1.37
N VAL A 61 4.18 4.30 0.45
CA VAL A 61 3.86 3.11 -0.34
C VAL A 61 5.07 2.71 -1.19
N LEU A 62 5.70 3.66 -1.88
CA LEU A 62 6.87 3.41 -2.72
C LEU A 62 8.07 2.88 -1.92
N GLN A 63 8.36 3.50 -0.77
CA GLN A 63 9.39 3.02 0.16
C GLN A 63 9.09 1.60 0.65
N HIS A 64 7.82 1.27 0.92
CA HIS A 64 7.40 -0.08 1.31
C HIS A 64 7.69 -1.13 0.23
N TYR A 65 7.60 -0.76 -1.04
CA TYR A 65 7.96 -1.63 -2.17
C TYR A 65 9.46 -1.63 -2.52
N GLY A 66 10.28 -0.90 -1.77
CA GLY A 66 11.72 -0.82 -1.98
C GLY A 66 12.15 0.19 -3.05
N VAL A 67 11.27 1.12 -3.44
CA VAL A 67 11.68 2.27 -4.25
C VAL A 67 12.42 3.24 -3.33
N SER A 68 13.72 3.41 -3.57
CA SER A 68 14.56 4.33 -2.80
C SER A 68 14.04 5.76 -2.95
N LYS A 69 14.19 6.56 -1.88
CA LYS A 69 13.88 8.01 -1.90
C LYS A 69 14.58 8.72 -3.08
N GLU A 70 15.77 8.26 -3.44
CA GLU A 70 16.60 8.79 -4.52
C GLU A 70 15.95 8.63 -5.90
N GLU A 71 15.30 7.50 -6.19
CA GLU A 71 14.57 7.29 -7.45
C GLU A 71 13.27 8.11 -7.51
N LEU A 72 12.76 8.50 -6.34
CA LEU A 72 11.53 9.25 -6.15
C LEU A 72 11.71 10.77 -6.32
N GLU A 73 12.89 11.30 -5.98
CA GLU A 73 13.26 12.71 -6.16
C GLU A 73 13.94 12.99 -7.52
N ALA A 74 14.34 11.95 -8.24
CA ALA A 74 14.96 12.07 -9.57
C ALA A 74 13.94 12.11 -10.73
N ALA A 75 12.64 12.00 -10.47
CA ALA A 75 11.54 12.01 -11.45
C ALA A 75 10.70 13.30 -11.38
#